data_AF-A0A416ZCE1-F1
#
_entry.id   AF-A0A416ZCE1-F1
#
_cell.length_a   1.000
_cell.length_b   1.000
_cell.length_c   1.000
_cell.angle_alpha   90.00
_cell.angle_beta   90.00
_cell.angle_gamma   90.00
#
_symmetry.space_group_name_H-M   'P 1'
#
loop_
_entity.id
_entity.type
_entity.pdbx_description
1 polymer ?
#
loop_
_entity_poly.entity_id
_entity_poly.type
_entity_poly.pdbx_seq_one_letter_code
_entity_poly.pdbx_strand_id
1 'polypeptide(L)'
;MKRITALLLALVMCFALCACGGTGESKQDSIDLKGAFLLNPADELDLSLDGLDAVQRYFLVVFDVTNNSDANEEISARSDSIELTMNKNNTYAQVYYKSGTRLQSFLENCGYVVSTDYGTLWGGSETVRMCAAFAINGNDIKDDCTAELNFQLSDGIKASFDLNGDDIQTIDLFDGIFAVEENADAYQLTHSIKVRAQLCKTSLETASQAEHNGNTDLRVIQLALCGTLFSEETTWGVSCDGLTMSDELPKLSLETIRLTSPDVADEIETVNSNIAIMIEELDKDSPDYDAVNTAQRAAYDMLSKMVEE
;
A
#
# COMPACT_ATOMS: atom_id res chain seq x y z
N MET A 1 -23.86 57.95 18.16
CA MET A 1 -22.52 57.89 17.50
C MET A 1 -22.24 56.41 17.24
N LYS A 2 -22.10 55.95 15.99
CA LYS A 2 -20.81 55.65 15.29
C LYS A 2 -19.88 54.79 16.18
N ARG A 3 -19.44 53.57 15.84
CA ARG A 3 -19.19 52.83 14.56
C ARG A 3 -19.71 51.35 14.71
N ILE A 4 -20.00 50.45 13.73
CA ILE A 4 -19.52 50.13 12.36
C ILE A 4 -18.18 49.35 12.37
N THR A 5 -17.96 48.13 11.84
CA THR A 5 -18.76 47.03 11.19
C THR A 5 -18.74 45.73 12.05
N ALA A 6 -19.38 44.56 11.80
CA ALA A 6 -20.24 43.96 10.75
C ALA A 6 -19.61 42.95 9.72
N LEU A 7 -19.79 41.64 9.96
CA LEU A 7 -19.68 40.43 9.07
C LEU A 7 -20.61 39.35 9.71
N LEU A 8 -21.60 38.66 9.11
CA LEU A 8 -21.93 38.20 7.74
C LEU A 8 -20.95 37.15 7.17
N LEU A 9 -21.35 36.15 6.37
CA LEU A 9 -22.64 35.46 6.13
C LEU A 9 -22.36 34.28 5.16
N ALA A 10 -22.42 33.02 5.60
CA ALA A 10 -22.13 31.87 4.72
C ALA A 10 -22.76 30.55 5.18
N LEU A 11 -24.09 30.51 5.33
CA LEU A 11 -24.85 29.24 5.41
C LEU A 11 -26.23 29.43 4.76
N VAL A 12 -26.69 28.40 4.04
CA VAL A 12 -27.98 28.31 3.30
C VAL A 12 -28.08 29.16 2.02
N MET A 13 -28.24 28.46 0.88
CA MET A 13 -28.38 28.86 -0.55
C MET A 13 -27.14 28.50 -1.39
N CYS A 14 -27.19 27.73 -2.48
CA CYS A 14 -28.28 26.93 -3.11
C CYS A 14 -27.80 25.46 -3.28
N PHE A 15 -28.56 24.45 -3.72
CA PHE A 15 -29.17 24.30 -5.04
C PHE A 15 -30.49 23.53 -5.02
N ALA A 16 -31.50 24.09 -5.69
CA ALA A 16 -32.61 23.35 -6.29
C ALA A 16 -33.05 24.09 -7.56
N LEU A 17 -33.46 23.34 -8.59
CA LEU A 17 -34.09 23.81 -9.83
C LEU A 17 -33.25 24.72 -10.75
N CYS A 18 -32.50 24.08 -11.65
CA CYS A 18 -32.78 24.26 -13.07
C CYS A 18 -33.31 22.93 -13.63
N ALA A 19 -34.25 22.99 -14.57
CA ALA A 19 -34.91 21.82 -15.15
C ALA A 19 -35.07 22.02 -16.67
N CYS A 20 -35.15 20.89 -17.39
CA CYS A 20 -35.34 20.79 -18.85
C CYS A 20 -34.21 21.40 -19.71
N GLY A 21 -33.34 20.55 -20.27
CA GLY A 21 -32.25 21.01 -21.14
C GLY A 21 -31.64 19.98 -22.11
N GLY A 22 -31.84 18.67 -21.91
CA GLY A 22 -31.39 17.65 -22.85
C GLY A 22 -31.46 16.24 -22.26
N THR A 23 -31.96 15.28 -23.02
CA THR A 23 -31.78 13.85 -22.75
C THR A 23 -30.42 13.41 -23.28
N GLY A 24 -29.39 13.64 -22.48
CA GLY A 24 -28.12 12.92 -22.58
C GLY A 24 -27.93 12.19 -21.28
N GLU A 25 -27.73 10.88 -21.34
CA GLU A 25 -27.24 10.13 -20.19
C GLU A 25 -25.83 10.66 -19.89
N SER A 26 -25.64 11.25 -18.72
CA SER A 26 -24.31 11.53 -18.20
C SER A 26 -23.67 10.18 -17.90
N LYS A 27 -22.90 9.65 -18.85
CA LYS A 27 -21.92 8.62 -18.55
C LYS A 27 -21.01 9.19 -17.45
N GLN A 28 -21.19 8.68 -16.25
CA GLN A 28 -20.14 8.69 -15.25
C GLN A 28 -19.09 7.73 -15.78
N ASP A 29 -17.87 8.22 -15.99
CA ASP A 29 -16.81 7.41 -16.59
C ASP A 29 -16.48 6.24 -15.67
N SER A 30 -16.36 5.04 -16.25
CA SER A 30 -16.20 3.79 -15.49
C SER A 30 -14.78 3.60 -14.94
N ILE A 31 -13.86 4.51 -15.26
CA ILE A 31 -12.47 4.55 -14.81
C ILE A 31 -12.12 6.01 -14.49
N ASP A 32 -11.54 6.25 -13.31
CA ASP A 32 -11.04 7.57 -12.88
C ASP A 32 -9.57 7.47 -12.45
N LEU A 33 -8.69 8.20 -13.13
CA LEU A 33 -7.23 8.12 -12.95
C LEU A 33 -6.79 8.97 -11.74
N LYS A 34 -6.18 8.33 -10.74
CA LYS A 34 -5.79 9.00 -9.48
C LYS A 34 -4.34 9.50 -9.49
N GLY A 35 -3.45 8.76 -10.13
CA GLY A 35 -2.05 9.14 -10.22
C GLY A 35 -1.22 8.21 -11.10
N ALA A 36 -0.15 8.77 -11.66
CA ALA A 36 0.86 8.05 -12.41
C ALA A 36 2.23 8.31 -11.77
N PHE A 37 2.99 7.24 -11.54
CA PHE A 37 4.14 7.25 -10.65
C PHE A 37 5.34 6.56 -11.30
N LEU A 38 6.52 7.17 -11.20
CA LEU A 38 7.79 6.59 -11.60
C LEU A 38 8.58 6.17 -10.36
N LEU A 39 8.88 4.88 -10.23
CA LEU A 39 9.75 4.40 -9.16
C LEU A 39 11.23 4.63 -9.51
N ASN A 40 11.87 5.51 -8.76
CA ASN A 40 13.30 5.76 -8.76
C ASN A 40 13.87 5.32 -7.40
N PRO A 41 14.17 4.03 -7.20
CA PRO A 41 14.36 3.46 -5.87
C PRO A 41 15.49 4.13 -5.07
N ALA A 42 15.22 4.43 -3.79
CA ALA A 42 16.24 4.80 -2.81
C ALA A 42 17.19 3.62 -2.48
N ASP A 43 18.28 3.90 -1.77
CA ASP A 43 19.31 2.92 -1.41
C ASP A 43 18.74 1.76 -0.54
N GLU A 44 17.60 1.96 0.14
CA GLU A 44 16.89 0.98 0.96
C GLU A 44 16.01 -0.02 0.15
N LEU A 45 15.73 0.25 -1.13
CA LEU A 45 14.82 -0.54 -1.96
C LEU A 45 15.56 -1.38 -3.00
N ASP A 46 16.06 -2.54 -2.56
CA ASP A 46 16.71 -3.51 -3.46
C ASP A 46 15.69 -4.28 -4.33
N LEU A 47 15.59 -3.87 -5.59
CA LEU A 47 14.84 -4.53 -6.67
C LEU A 47 15.64 -5.64 -7.40
N SER A 48 16.80 -6.10 -6.88
CA SER A 48 17.60 -7.16 -7.53
C SER A 48 16.85 -8.49 -7.71
N LEU A 49 15.82 -8.73 -6.89
CA LEU A 49 14.94 -9.90 -6.92
C LEU A 49 13.74 -9.74 -7.87
N ASP A 50 13.61 -8.61 -8.56
CA ASP A 50 12.46 -8.28 -9.42
C ASP A 50 12.75 -8.50 -10.91
N GLY A 51 13.97 -8.97 -11.25
CA GLY A 51 14.31 -9.44 -12.60
C GLY A 51 14.38 -8.35 -13.68
N LEU A 52 14.33 -7.07 -13.30
CA LEU A 52 14.45 -5.93 -14.21
C LEU A 52 15.82 -5.88 -14.89
N ASP A 53 15.84 -5.58 -16.19
CA ASP A 53 17.07 -5.14 -16.86
C ASP A 53 17.57 -3.82 -16.22
N ALA A 54 18.89 -3.57 -16.23
CA ALA A 54 19.48 -2.40 -15.56
C ALA A 54 18.94 -1.03 -16.04
N VAL A 55 18.37 -0.97 -17.25
CA VAL A 55 17.72 0.21 -17.84
C VAL A 55 16.22 0.30 -17.55
N GLN A 56 15.59 -0.76 -17.03
CA GLN A 56 14.17 -0.76 -16.71
C GLN A 56 13.87 -0.08 -15.37
N ARG A 57 12.69 0.52 -15.25
CA ARG A 57 12.12 1.05 -14.01
C ARG A 57 10.65 0.64 -13.91
N TYR A 58 10.11 0.57 -12.70
CA TYR A 58 8.68 0.43 -12.54
C TYR A 58 7.99 1.78 -12.72
N PHE A 59 6.93 1.78 -13.51
CA PHE A 59 5.94 2.83 -13.59
C PHE A 59 4.64 2.26 -13.03
N LEU A 60 3.99 2.97 -12.11
CA LEU A 60 2.76 2.52 -11.45
C LEU A 60 1.63 3.51 -11.73
N VAL A 61 0.42 2.98 -11.91
CA VAL A 61 -0.78 3.74 -12.23
C VAL A 61 -1.86 3.33 -11.26
N VAL A 62 -2.40 4.31 -10.52
CA VAL A 62 -3.49 4.10 -9.56
C VAL A 62 -4.76 4.71 -10.13
N PHE A 63 -5.85 3.93 -10.13
CA PHE A 63 -7.12 4.30 -10.74
C PHE A 63 -8.30 3.69 -9.98
N ASP A 64 -9.43 4.38 -9.96
CA ASP A 64 -10.71 3.83 -9.52
C ASP A 64 -11.44 3.19 -10.72
N VAL A 65 -12.13 2.07 -10.48
CA VAL A 65 -13.04 1.45 -11.45
C VAL A 65 -14.44 1.34 -10.85
N THR A 66 -15.47 1.75 -11.58
CA THR A 66 -16.87 1.68 -11.14
C THR A 66 -17.75 1.06 -12.23
N ASN A 67 -18.46 -0.03 -11.90
CA ASN A 67 -19.47 -0.58 -12.80
C ASN A 67 -20.81 0.15 -12.64
N ASN A 68 -20.95 1.25 -13.39
CA ASN A 68 -22.13 2.12 -13.42
C ASN A 68 -23.36 1.49 -14.11
N SER A 69 -23.45 0.15 -14.21
CA SER A 69 -24.54 -0.58 -14.88
C SER A 69 -25.17 -1.65 -13.98
N ASP A 70 -26.39 -2.09 -14.32
CA ASP A 70 -27.08 -3.22 -13.66
C ASP A 70 -26.51 -4.60 -14.06
N ALA A 71 -25.52 -4.66 -14.96
CA ALA A 71 -24.95 -5.89 -15.50
C ALA A 71 -23.54 -6.14 -14.93
N ASN A 72 -23.16 -7.40 -14.77
CA ASN A 72 -21.80 -7.75 -14.35
C ASN A 72 -20.83 -7.66 -15.54
N GLU A 73 -19.64 -7.12 -15.30
CA GLU A 73 -18.56 -7.01 -16.27
C GLU A 73 -17.41 -7.93 -15.84
N GLU A 74 -16.95 -8.81 -16.74
CA GLU A 74 -15.78 -9.64 -16.50
C GLU A 74 -14.51 -8.84 -16.81
N ILE A 75 -13.69 -8.57 -15.80
CA ILE A 75 -12.44 -7.83 -15.94
C ILE A 75 -11.38 -8.72 -16.59
N SER A 76 -10.72 -8.18 -17.62
CA SER A 76 -9.78 -8.90 -18.45
C SER A 76 -8.51 -9.28 -17.68
N ALA A 77 -8.33 -10.58 -17.45
CA ALA A 77 -7.15 -11.17 -16.82
C ALA A 77 -5.84 -11.05 -17.65
N ARG A 78 -5.80 -10.19 -18.68
CA ARG A 78 -4.65 -10.05 -19.58
C ARG A 78 -3.82 -8.80 -19.29
N SER A 79 -2.51 -8.94 -19.42
CA SER A 79 -1.56 -7.82 -19.43
C SER A 79 -1.85 -6.76 -20.51
N ASP A 80 -2.40 -7.16 -21.67
CA ASP A 80 -2.74 -6.24 -22.78
C ASP A 80 -4.11 -5.53 -22.59
N SER A 81 -4.74 -5.68 -21.42
CA SER A 81 -5.95 -4.92 -21.07
C SER A 81 -5.66 -3.51 -20.56
N ILE A 82 -4.41 -3.21 -20.19
CA ILE A 82 -3.94 -1.86 -19.90
C ILE A 82 -2.58 -1.67 -20.59
N GLU A 83 -2.53 -0.74 -21.52
CA GLU A 83 -1.32 -0.40 -22.28
C GLU A 83 -0.86 1.02 -21.99
N LEU A 84 0.45 1.20 -21.78
CA LEU A 84 1.14 2.47 -21.60
C LEU A 84 2.04 2.74 -22.81
N THR A 85 1.70 3.72 -23.65
CA THR A 85 2.53 4.12 -24.79
C THR A 85 3.35 5.36 -24.46
N MET A 86 4.64 5.15 -24.22
CA MET A 86 5.61 6.22 -23.97
C MET A 86 6.07 6.86 -25.29
N ASN A 87 6.14 8.20 -25.28
CA ASN A 87 6.68 9.05 -26.34
C ASN A 87 6.10 8.76 -27.74
N LYS A 88 4.88 8.20 -27.82
CA LYS A 88 4.19 7.78 -29.06
C LYS A 88 4.96 6.75 -29.90
N ASN A 89 5.88 6.00 -29.26
CA ASN A 89 6.78 5.05 -29.94
C ASN A 89 6.87 3.69 -29.22
N ASN A 90 6.95 3.68 -27.89
CA ASN A 90 7.23 2.47 -27.10
C ASN A 90 6.01 2.09 -26.25
N THR A 91 5.32 1.01 -26.59
CA THR A 91 4.15 0.51 -25.86
C THR A 91 4.53 -0.60 -24.87
N TYR A 92 4.04 -0.47 -23.65
CA TYR A 92 4.24 -1.39 -22.53
C TYR A 92 2.89 -1.94 -22.07
N ALA A 93 2.78 -3.26 -21.98
CA ALA A 93 1.66 -3.90 -21.30
C ALA A 93 1.87 -3.91 -19.78
N GLN A 94 0.78 -3.96 -19.01
CA GLN A 94 0.83 -4.17 -17.57
C GLN A 94 1.58 -5.46 -17.22
N VAL A 95 2.47 -5.43 -16.22
CA VAL A 95 3.11 -6.65 -15.71
C VAL A 95 2.14 -7.43 -14.81
N TYR A 96 2.19 -8.76 -14.86
CA TYR A 96 1.44 -9.59 -13.92
C TYR A 96 1.97 -9.36 -12.50
N TYR A 97 1.11 -9.43 -11.48
CA TYR A 97 1.54 -9.11 -10.11
C TYR A 97 2.68 -9.98 -9.57
N LYS A 98 2.89 -11.18 -10.13
CA LYS A 98 4.02 -12.09 -9.79
C LYS A 98 5.26 -11.90 -10.67
N SER A 99 5.41 -10.76 -11.35
CA SER A 99 6.54 -10.49 -12.25
C SER A 99 7.81 -10.01 -11.55
N GLY A 100 7.75 -9.57 -10.29
CA GLY A 100 8.91 -9.19 -9.47
C GLY A 100 8.62 -9.49 -7.99
N THR A 101 9.65 -9.74 -7.17
CA THR A 101 9.47 -10.18 -5.78
C THR A 101 8.94 -9.06 -4.88
N ARG A 102 9.58 -7.89 -4.91
CA ARG A 102 9.15 -6.70 -4.16
C ARG A 102 7.82 -6.17 -4.68
N LEU A 103 7.65 -6.10 -6.00
CA LEU A 103 6.39 -5.70 -6.61
C LEU A 103 5.24 -6.64 -6.23
N GLN A 104 5.47 -7.96 -6.20
CA GLN A 104 4.45 -8.92 -5.77
C GLN A 104 4.05 -8.68 -4.31
N SER A 105 5.03 -8.65 -3.40
CA SER A 105 4.73 -8.42 -1.97
C SER A 105 4.09 -7.07 -1.72
N PHE A 106 4.48 -6.01 -2.44
CA PHE A 106 3.81 -4.72 -2.38
C PHE A 106 2.33 -4.83 -2.81
N LEU A 107 2.07 -5.39 -4.00
CA LEU A 107 0.70 -5.53 -4.53
C LEU A 107 -0.18 -6.47 -3.67
N GLU A 108 0.41 -7.44 -2.97
CA GLU A 108 -0.29 -8.34 -2.05
C GLU A 108 -0.65 -7.68 -0.70
N ASN A 109 0.01 -6.58 -0.29
CA ASN A 109 -0.26 -5.90 0.99
C ASN A 109 -0.90 -4.50 0.84
N CYS A 110 -0.68 -3.79 -0.26
CA CYS A 110 -1.01 -2.36 -0.43
C CYS A 110 -2.52 -2.01 -0.49
N GLY A 111 -3.42 -3.00 -0.42
CA GLY A 111 -4.88 -2.79 -0.47
C GLY A 111 -5.46 -2.50 -1.86
N TYR A 112 -4.63 -2.17 -2.85
CA TYR A 112 -5.06 -1.92 -4.23
C TYR A 112 -5.15 -3.22 -5.03
N VAL A 113 -6.23 -3.41 -5.79
CA VAL A 113 -6.43 -4.67 -6.54
C VAL A 113 -5.80 -4.62 -7.93
N VAL A 114 -5.33 -5.76 -8.43
CA VAL A 114 -4.81 -5.89 -9.79
C VAL A 114 -5.89 -6.41 -10.75
N SER A 115 -6.13 -5.68 -11.85
CA SER A 115 -7.03 -6.08 -12.95
C SER A 115 -6.81 -7.53 -13.41
N THR A 116 -5.55 -7.97 -13.50
CA THR A 116 -5.17 -9.29 -14.03
C THR A 116 -5.65 -10.48 -13.19
N ASP A 117 -6.08 -10.27 -11.94
CA ASP A 117 -6.58 -11.33 -11.02
C ASP A 117 -7.93 -10.97 -10.37
N TYR A 118 -8.64 -9.95 -10.90
CA TYR A 118 -9.88 -9.43 -10.29
C TYR A 118 -11.12 -10.31 -10.57
N GLY A 119 -11.34 -10.73 -11.82
CA GLY A 119 -12.55 -11.47 -12.22
C GLY A 119 -13.79 -10.60 -12.39
N THR A 120 -14.92 -11.00 -11.83
CA THR A 120 -16.24 -10.36 -12.04
C THR A 120 -16.41 -9.06 -11.24
N LEU A 121 -16.58 -7.93 -11.93
CA LEU A 121 -17.03 -6.67 -11.33
C LEU A 121 -18.56 -6.56 -11.41
N TRP A 122 -19.22 -6.69 -10.26
CA TRP A 122 -20.67 -6.79 -10.15
C TRP A 122 -21.37 -5.47 -10.50
N GLY A 123 -22.55 -5.55 -11.12
CA GLY A 123 -23.35 -4.38 -11.47
C GLY A 123 -23.77 -3.60 -10.22
N GLY A 124 -23.49 -2.30 -10.18
CA GLY A 124 -23.79 -1.44 -9.04
C GLY A 124 -22.96 -1.72 -7.78
N SER A 125 -21.77 -2.33 -7.91
CA SER A 125 -20.82 -2.45 -6.80
C SER A 125 -20.29 -1.09 -6.33
N GLU A 126 -19.65 -1.07 -5.16
CA GLU A 126 -18.78 0.05 -4.78
C GLU A 126 -17.59 0.16 -5.75
N THR A 127 -16.99 1.36 -5.79
CA THR A 127 -15.81 1.64 -6.62
C THR A 127 -14.58 0.88 -6.11
N VAL A 128 -13.81 0.30 -7.03
CA VAL A 128 -12.61 -0.48 -6.70
C VAL A 128 -11.36 0.33 -7.04
N ARG A 129 -10.53 0.60 -6.02
CA ARG A 129 -9.18 1.14 -6.17
C ARG A 129 -8.25 0.06 -6.73
N MET A 130 -7.67 0.31 -7.90
CA MET A 130 -6.78 -0.61 -8.61
C MET A 130 -5.41 -0.03 -8.87
N CYS A 131 -4.42 -0.92 -9.01
CA CYS A 131 -3.05 -0.58 -9.39
C CYS A 131 -2.59 -1.39 -10.60
N ALA A 132 -1.98 -0.71 -11.57
CA ALA A 132 -1.31 -1.31 -12.72
C ALA A 132 0.16 -0.91 -12.74
N ALA A 133 1.06 -1.89 -12.75
CA ALA A 133 2.51 -1.66 -12.84
C ALA A 133 3.03 -2.02 -14.25
N PHE A 134 4.09 -1.34 -14.69
CA PHE A 134 4.72 -1.49 -15.99
C PHE A 134 6.25 -1.49 -15.83
N ALA A 135 6.95 -2.41 -16.49
CA ALA A 135 8.42 -2.44 -16.51
C ALA A 135 8.96 -1.66 -17.73
N ILE A 136 8.95 -0.33 -17.63
CA ILE A 136 9.29 0.58 -18.73
C ILE A 136 10.80 0.73 -18.92
N ASN A 137 11.23 1.17 -20.10
CA ASN A 137 12.59 1.67 -20.30
C ASN A 137 12.75 3.04 -19.63
N GLY A 138 13.62 3.16 -18.63
CA GLY A 138 13.85 4.44 -17.93
C GLY A 138 14.33 5.57 -18.84
N ASN A 139 14.94 5.24 -19.99
CA ASN A 139 15.36 6.22 -21.00
C ASN A 139 14.19 6.86 -21.78
N ASP A 140 12.93 6.47 -21.51
CA ASP A 140 11.74 7.13 -22.05
C ASP A 140 11.18 8.24 -21.16
N ILE A 141 11.64 8.33 -19.90
CA ILE A 141 11.39 9.49 -19.03
C ILE A 141 12.39 10.59 -19.39
N LYS A 142 11.88 11.78 -19.71
CA LYS A 142 12.61 12.96 -20.22
C LYS A 142 11.83 14.23 -19.87
N ASP A 143 12.51 15.37 -19.91
CA ASP A 143 11.94 16.71 -19.71
C ASP A 143 10.70 17.01 -20.59
N ASP A 144 10.54 16.33 -21.73
CA ASP A 144 9.43 16.48 -22.69
C ASP A 144 8.60 15.20 -22.89
N CYS A 145 8.63 14.25 -21.94
CA CYS A 145 7.96 12.97 -22.12
C CYS A 145 6.42 13.09 -22.16
N THR A 146 5.80 12.19 -22.95
CA THR A 146 4.35 12.02 -23.02
C THR A 146 4.00 10.55 -22.85
N ALA A 147 2.96 10.24 -22.10
CA ALA A 147 2.45 8.89 -21.90
C ALA A 147 0.97 8.82 -22.33
N GLU A 148 0.59 7.78 -23.06
CA GLU A 148 -0.81 7.49 -23.41
C GLU A 148 -1.22 6.19 -22.71
N LEU A 149 -2.14 6.26 -21.75
CA LEU A 149 -2.70 5.09 -21.07
C LEU A 149 -4.01 4.67 -21.74
N ASN A 150 -4.08 3.44 -22.25
CA ASN A 150 -5.30 2.87 -22.82
C ASN A 150 -5.79 1.70 -21.97
N PHE A 151 -7.03 1.80 -21.48
CA PHE A 151 -7.70 0.79 -20.67
C PHE A 151 -8.79 0.08 -21.48
N GLN A 152 -8.73 -1.25 -21.52
CA GLN A 152 -9.69 -2.15 -22.15
C GLN A 152 -10.03 -3.29 -21.19
N LEU A 153 -10.52 -2.92 -20.00
CA LEU A 153 -10.77 -3.85 -18.89
C LEU A 153 -11.93 -4.81 -19.20
N SER A 154 -13.00 -4.33 -19.84
CA SER A 154 -14.10 -5.17 -20.33
C SER A 154 -14.72 -4.54 -21.58
N ASP A 155 -15.83 -5.08 -22.10
CA ASP A 155 -16.52 -4.43 -23.23
C ASP A 155 -17.26 -3.13 -22.83
N GLY A 156 -17.80 -3.06 -21.60
CA GLY A 156 -18.40 -1.85 -21.04
C GLY A 156 -17.41 -0.87 -20.39
N ILE A 157 -16.25 -1.35 -19.93
CA ILE A 157 -15.29 -0.59 -19.12
C ILE A 157 -13.99 -0.35 -19.91
N LYS A 158 -13.92 0.82 -20.56
CA LYS A 158 -12.80 1.28 -21.39
C LYS A 158 -12.57 2.79 -21.18
N ALA A 159 -11.31 3.21 -21.17
CA ALA A 159 -10.91 4.62 -21.05
C ALA A 159 -9.56 4.88 -21.74
N SER A 160 -9.22 6.14 -21.95
CA SER A 160 -7.92 6.56 -22.49
C SER A 160 -7.51 7.89 -21.85
N PHE A 161 -6.24 8.03 -21.48
CA PHE A 161 -5.70 9.22 -20.80
C PHE A 161 -4.35 9.61 -21.44
N ASP A 162 -4.28 10.84 -21.98
CA ASP A 162 -3.02 11.51 -22.32
C ASP A 162 -2.41 12.09 -21.04
N LEU A 163 -1.11 11.84 -20.81
CA LEU A 163 -0.30 12.38 -19.73
C LEU A 163 0.97 13.03 -20.26
N ASN A 164 1.48 14.01 -19.52
CA ASN A 164 2.75 14.68 -19.75
C ASN A 164 3.70 14.52 -18.53
N GLY A 165 4.94 14.97 -18.65
CA GLY A 165 5.94 14.87 -17.57
C GLY A 165 5.49 15.48 -16.23
N ASP A 166 4.74 16.59 -16.24
CA ASP A 166 4.24 17.23 -15.02
C ASP A 166 3.13 16.41 -14.31
N ASP A 167 2.49 15.44 -15.00
CA ASP A 167 1.48 14.55 -14.42
C ASP A 167 2.09 13.30 -13.75
N ILE A 168 3.39 13.05 -13.95
CA ILE A 168 4.10 11.85 -13.50
C ILE A 168 4.91 12.18 -12.25
N GLN A 169 4.47 11.66 -11.10
CA GLN A 169 5.17 11.86 -9.83
C GLN A 169 6.34 10.88 -9.71
N THR A 170 7.53 11.35 -9.34
CA THR A 170 8.64 10.44 -8.98
C THR A 170 8.51 10.04 -7.53
N ILE A 171 8.65 8.74 -7.24
CA ILE A 171 8.61 8.17 -5.89
C ILE A 171 9.82 7.27 -5.68
N ASP A 172 10.39 7.29 -4.47
CA ASP A 172 11.61 6.54 -4.16
C ASP A 172 11.32 5.19 -3.47
N LEU A 173 10.07 4.98 -3.03
CA LEU A 173 9.52 3.73 -2.48
C LEU A 173 8.13 3.46 -3.08
N PHE A 174 7.71 2.18 -3.18
CA PHE A 174 6.40 1.82 -3.73
C PHE A 174 5.22 2.48 -2.99
N ASP A 175 5.32 2.61 -1.66
CA ASP A 175 4.32 3.24 -0.80
C ASP A 175 4.02 4.71 -1.17
N GLY A 176 4.90 5.37 -1.93
CA GLY A 176 4.67 6.73 -2.43
C GLY A 176 3.41 6.88 -3.30
N ILE A 177 2.87 5.80 -3.86
CA ILE A 177 1.59 5.84 -4.59
C ILE A 177 0.39 6.19 -3.68
N PHE A 178 0.50 6.00 -2.36
CA PHE A 178 -0.57 6.33 -1.40
C PHE A 178 -0.82 7.85 -1.27
N ALA A 179 -0.02 8.70 -1.93
CA ALA A 179 -0.26 10.13 -2.09
C ALA A 179 -1.60 10.48 -2.77
N VAL A 180 -2.31 9.50 -3.35
CA VAL A 180 -3.68 9.67 -3.87
C VAL A 180 -4.78 9.62 -2.80
N GLU A 181 -4.47 9.15 -1.58
CA GLU A 181 -5.45 8.97 -0.51
C GLU A 181 -5.64 10.25 0.33
N GLU A 182 -6.83 10.41 0.94
CA GLU A 182 -7.13 11.55 1.84
C GLU A 182 -6.19 11.61 3.06
N ASN A 183 -5.64 10.46 3.47
CA ASN A 183 -4.61 10.37 4.52
C ASN A 183 -3.64 9.24 4.19
N ALA A 184 -2.63 9.55 3.37
CA ALA A 184 -1.57 8.63 2.94
C ALA A 184 -0.91 7.90 4.12
N ASP A 185 -0.53 8.62 5.18
CA ASP A 185 0.14 8.06 6.36
C ASP A 185 -0.71 7.00 7.07
N ALA A 186 -2.01 7.28 7.28
CA ALA A 186 -2.91 6.34 7.92
C ALA A 186 -3.19 5.10 7.04
N TYR A 187 -3.24 5.28 5.72
CA TYR A 187 -3.41 4.19 4.77
C TYR A 187 -2.18 3.28 4.75
N GLN A 188 -0.99 3.86 4.57
CA GLN A 188 0.31 3.18 4.61
C GLN A 188 0.48 2.41 5.93
N LEU A 189 0.21 3.06 7.07
CA LEU A 189 0.33 2.41 8.38
C LEU A 189 -0.58 1.18 8.48
N THR A 190 -1.86 1.32 8.14
CA THR A 190 -2.85 0.23 8.21
C THR A 190 -2.43 -0.95 7.32
N HIS A 191 -1.98 -0.68 6.09
CA HIS A 191 -1.52 -1.71 5.15
C HIS A 191 -0.13 -2.28 5.45
N SER A 192 0.71 -1.59 6.24
CA SER A 192 2.02 -2.11 6.70
C SER A 192 1.92 -3.17 7.81
N ILE A 193 0.78 -3.29 8.51
CA ILE A 193 0.66 -4.10 9.74
C ILE A 193 0.95 -5.58 9.46
N LYS A 194 0.43 -6.13 8.35
CA LYS A 194 0.67 -7.51 7.92
C LYS A 194 2.15 -7.81 7.70
N VAL A 195 2.88 -6.87 7.10
CA VAL A 195 4.34 -6.95 6.90
C VAL A 195 5.07 -6.87 8.24
N ARG A 196 4.71 -5.92 9.12
CA ARG A 196 5.27 -5.82 10.48
C ARG A 196 5.06 -7.12 11.28
N ALA A 197 3.89 -7.73 11.16
CA ALA A 197 3.56 -9.00 11.82
C ALA A 197 4.41 -10.15 11.27
N GLN A 198 4.54 -10.29 9.94
CA GLN A 198 5.37 -11.32 9.31
C GLN A 198 6.86 -11.17 9.68
N LEU A 199 7.39 -9.94 9.65
CA LEU A 199 8.77 -9.65 10.06
C LEU A 199 9.00 -9.99 11.54
N CYS A 200 8.08 -9.60 12.42
CA CYS A 200 8.16 -9.86 13.86
C CYS A 200 8.05 -11.37 14.15
N LYS A 201 7.19 -12.10 13.41
CA LYS A 201 7.05 -13.56 13.51
C LYS A 201 8.33 -14.29 13.13
N THR A 202 8.90 -14.00 11.96
CA THR A 202 10.18 -14.62 11.53
C THR A 202 11.34 -14.23 12.44
N SER A 203 11.33 -13.02 13.02
CA SER A 203 12.31 -12.61 14.02
C SER A 203 12.15 -13.41 15.33
N LEU A 204 10.92 -13.61 15.81
CA LEU A 204 10.62 -14.39 17.01
C LEU A 204 10.95 -15.90 16.83
N GLU A 205 10.65 -16.48 15.67
CA GLU A 205 11.07 -17.83 15.28
C GLU A 205 12.61 -17.95 15.34
N THR A 206 13.32 -16.97 14.79
CA THR A 206 14.79 -16.92 14.79
C THR A 206 15.35 -16.75 16.21
N ALA A 207 14.73 -15.92 17.05
CA ALA A 207 15.11 -15.75 18.45
C ALA A 207 14.96 -17.05 19.25
N SER A 208 13.84 -17.77 19.07
CA SER A 208 13.60 -19.08 19.69
C SER A 208 14.63 -20.12 19.29
N GLN A 209 14.98 -20.16 17.99
CA GLN A 209 15.99 -21.08 17.48
C GLN A 209 17.41 -20.69 17.93
N ALA A 210 17.69 -19.39 18.13
CA ALA A 210 18.94 -18.90 18.69
C ALA A 210 19.10 -19.31 20.17
N GLU A 211 18.06 -19.13 20.99
CA GLU A 211 18.03 -19.58 22.40
C GLU A 211 18.28 -21.09 22.53
N HIS A 212 17.56 -21.92 21.75
CA HIS A 212 17.78 -23.38 21.74
C HIS A 212 19.20 -23.81 21.31
N ASN A 213 19.93 -22.94 20.59
CA ASN A 213 21.32 -23.16 20.19
C ASN A 213 22.34 -22.50 21.14
N GLY A 214 21.90 -21.83 22.21
CA GLY A 214 22.76 -21.07 23.13
C GLY A 214 23.39 -19.81 22.51
N ASN A 215 22.79 -19.26 21.45
CA ASN A 215 23.26 -18.06 20.76
C ASN A 215 22.56 -16.81 21.31
N THR A 216 22.99 -16.37 22.49
CA THR A 216 22.43 -15.20 23.20
C THR A 216 22.46 -13.93 22.36
N ASP A 217 23.54 -13.67 21.64
CA ASP A 217 23.71 -12.44 20.83
C ASP A 217 22.62 -12.35 19.75
N LEU A 218 22.42 -13.42 18.98
CA LEU A 218 21.38 -13.46 17.94
C LEU A 218 19.97 -13.38 18.56
N ARG A 219 19.73 -14.09 19.68
CA ARG A 219 18.46 -14.04 20.41
C ARG A 219 18.10 -12.61 20.82
N VAL A 220 19.04 -11.89 21.42
CA VAL A 220 18.84 -10.51 21.88
C VAL A 220 18.61 -9.56 20.70
N ILE A 221 19.38 -9.67 19.63
CA ILE A 221 19.19 -8.86 18.41
C ILE A 221 17.79 -9.07 17.80
N GLN A 222 17.33 -10.32 17.72
CA GLN A 222 16.04 -10.66 17.13
C GLN A 222 14.85 -10.24 18.00
N LEU A 223 14.92 -10.40 19.33
CA LEU A 223 13.89 -9.87 20.23
C LEU A 223 13.86 -8.33 20.25
N ALA A 224 15.01 -7.66 20.14
CA ALA A 224 15.07 -6.21 19.99
C ALA A 224 14.39 -5.75 18.68
N LEU A 225 14.60 -6.48 17.57
CA LEU A 225 13.91 -6.21 16.30
C LEU A 225 12.39 -6.36 16.45
N CYS A 226 11.90 -7.45 17.08
CA CYS A 226 10.47 -7.61 17.41
C CYS A 226 9.92 -6.40 18.18
N GLY A 227 10.67 -5.92 19.18
CA GLY A 227 10.29 -4.75 19.99
C GLY A 227 10.24 -3.45 19.18
N THR A 228 11.13 -3.26 18.19
CA THR A 228 11.11 -2.06 17.34
C THR A 228 9.98 -2.05 16.30
N LEU A 229 9.63 -3.20 15.72
CA LEU A 229 8.63 -3.30 14.63
C LEU A 229 7.23 -2.78 15.04
N PHE A 230 6.91 -2.89 16.34
CA PHE A 230 5.65 -2.48 16.94
C PHE A 230 5.77 -1.39 18.03
N SER A 231 6.90 -0.70 18.14
CA SER A 231 7.06 0.44 19.07
C SER A 231 6.80 1.79 18.39
N GLU A 232 6.08 2.68 19.09
CA GLU A 232 5.85 4.08 18.68
C GLU A 232 7.09 4.97 18.89
N GLU A 233 8.08 4.52 19.68
CA GLU A 233 9.39 5.21 19.84
C GLU A 233 10.31 4.97 18.63
N THR A 234 9.96 4.06 17.72
CA THR A 234 10.75 3.71 16.54
C THR A 234 10.75 4.84 15.51
N THR A 235 11.94 5.24 15.04
CA THR A 235 12.10 6.42 14.18
C THR A 235 11.89 6.16 12.69
N TRP A 236 11.43 4.97 12.29
CA TRP A 236 11.25 4.53 10.90
C TRP A 236 9.92 3.78 10.70
N GLY A 237 9.43 3.78 9.46
CA GLY A 237 8.30 2.97 9.01
C GLY A 237 8.73 1.70 8.30
N VAL A 238 7.74 0.87 7.93
CA VAL A 238 7.91 -0.42 7.24
C VAL A 238 7.05 -0.39 5.98
N SER A 239 7.65 -0.73 4.84
CA SER A 239 6.99 -0.72 3.53
C SER A 239 6.00 -1.87 3.39
N CYS A 240 4.95 -1.68 2.59
CA CYS A 240 4.12 -2.78 2.12
C CYS A 240 4.88 -3.79 1.23
N ASP A 241 6.10 -3.48 0.77
CA ASP A 241 6.91 -4.36 -0.09
C ASP A 241 7.48 -5.62 0.59
N GLY A 242 7.30 -5.76 1.91
CA GLY A 242 7.63 -6.96 2.66
C GLY A 242 8.94 -6.92 3.45
N LEU A 243 9.93 -6.08 3.09
CA LEU A 243 11.27 -6.09 3.72
C LEU A 243 11.91 -4.72 3.92
N THR A 244 11.49 -3.67 3.21
CA THR A 244 12.14 -2.35 3.28
C THR A 244 11.64 -1.51 4.47
N MET A 245 12.58 -0.85 5.15
CA MET A 245 12.35 0.04 6.30
C MET A 245 13.05 1.37 6.02
N SER A 246 12.42 2.50 6.34
CA SER A 246 12.93 3.84 6.02
C SER A 246 12.35 4.89 6.98
N ASP A 247 13.07 5.98 7.22
CA ASP A 247 12.58 7.14 7.99
C ASP A 247 11.72 8.12 7.17
N GLU A 248 11.67 7.96 5.84
CA GLU A 248 10.65 8.60 4.97
C GLU A 248 9.29 7.88 5.03
N LEU A 249 9.21 6.70 5.66
CA LEU A 249 7.95 5.96 5.87
C LEU A 249 7.30 6.30 7.23
N PRO A 250 5.95 6.31 7.30
CA PRO A 250 5.20 6.51 8.53
C PRO A 250 5.64 5.62 9.71
N LYS A 251 5.98 6.29 10.82
CA LYS A 251 6.26 5.66 12.12
C LYS A 251 4.98 5.12 12.71
N LEU A 252 5.07 4.02 13.46
CA LEU A 252 3.89 3.40 14.07
C LEU A 252 3.17 4.41 14.98
N SER A 253 1.85 4.47 14.83
CA SER A 253 0.94 5.25 15.68
C SER A 253 -0.25 4.37 16.03
N LEU A 254 -0.33 3.95 17.29
CA LEU A 254 -1.47 3.20 17.83
C LEU A 254 -2.72 4.09 17.85
N GLU A 255 -2.60 5.40 18.04
CA GLU A 255 -3.73 6.33 17.90
C GLU A 255 -4.31 6.28 16.47
N THR A 256 -3.45 6.33 15.44
CA THR A 256 -3.88 6.28 14.04
C THR A 256 -4.52 4.94 13.69
N ILE A 257 -3.88 3.83 14.07
CA ILE A 257 -4.40 2.47 13.81
C ILE A 257 -5.71 2.24 14.57
N ARG A 258 -5.84 2.72 15.82
CA ARG A 258 -7.05 2.56 16.62
C ARG A 258 -8.25 3.35 16.09
N LEU A 259 -8.04 4.35 15.24
CA LEU A 259 -9.11 5.07 14.52
C LEU A 259 -9.64 4.31 13.29
N THR A 260 -8.80 3.51 12.62
CA THR A 260 -9.17 2.75 11.40
C THR A 260 -9.47 1.28 11.66
N SER A 261 -8.85 0.68 12.68
CA SER A 261 -8.86 -0.76 12.99
C SER A 261 -8.58 -0.99 14.49
N PRO A 262 -9.56 -0.72 15.37
CA PRO A 262 -9.38 -0.74 16.83
C PRO A 262 -8.97 -2.11 17.37
N ASP A 263 -9.52 -3.20 16.82
CA ASP A 263 -9.19 -4.57 17.24
C ASP A 263 -7.70 -4.87 16.97
N VAL A 264 -7.19 -4.44 15.80
CA VAL A 264 -5.78 -4.62 15.41
C VAL A 264 -4.84 -3.83 16.33
N ALA A 265 -5.25 -2.67 16.86
CA ALA A 265 -4.48 -1.94 17.86
C ALA A 265 -4.35 -2.70 19.19
N ASP A 266 -5.43 -3.36 19.66
CA ASP A 266 -5.40 -4.22 20.86
C ASP A 266 -4.51 -5.47 20.64
N GLU A 267 -4.45 -5.99 19.40
CA GLU A 267 -3.57 -7.10 19.02
C GLU A 267 -2.09 -6.69 19.01
N ILE A 268 -1.77 -5.50 18.50
CA ILE A 268 -0.41 -4.93 18.56
C ILE A 268 0.02 -4.68 20.02
N GLU A 269 -0.84 -4.11 20.86
CA GLU A 269 -0.58 -3.96 22.31
C GLU A 269 -0.34 -5.32 23.00
N THR A 270 -1.09 -6.36 22.60
CA THR A 270 -0.90 -7.73 23.08
C THR A 270 0.44 -8.31 22.63
N VAL A 271 0.86 -8.13 21.37
CA VAL A 271 2.18 -8.55 20.88
C VAL A 271 3.28 -7.83 21.67
N ASN A 272 3.23 -6.50 21.75
CA ASN A 272 4.22 -5.68 22.45
C ASN A 272 4.43 -6.11 23.91
N SER A 273 3.33 -6.30 24.66
CA SER A 273 3.38 -6.75 26.05
C SER A 273 4.10 -8.10 26.20
N ASN A 274 3.84 -9.04 25.30
CA ASN A 274 4.49 -10.35 25.32
C ASN A 274 5.96 -10.32 24.87
N ILE A 275 6.32 -9.49 23.87
CA ILE A 275 7.73 -9.25 23.52
C ILE A 275 8.49 -8.65 24.71
N ALA A 276 7.91 -7.66 25.40
CA ALA A 276 8.51 -7.03 26.57
C ALA A 276 8.74 -8.02 27.72
N ILE A 277 7.78 -8.90 28.01
CA ILE A 277 7.93 -9.97 29.03
C ILE A 277 9.10 -10.91 28.67
N MET A 278 9.22 -11.32 27.41
CA MET A 278 10.34 -12.17 26.98
C MET A 278 11.69 -11.47 27.13
N ILE A 279 11.79 -10.19 26.80
CA ILE A 279 13.01 -9.41 26.96
C ILE A 279 13.37 -9.25 28.45
N GLU A 280 12.40 -8.89 29.30
CA GLU A 280 12.65 -8.68 30.73
C GLU A 280 13.10 -9.98 31.42
N GLU A 281 12.43 -11.10 31.18
CA GLU A 281 12.80 -12.38 31.80
C GLU A 281 14.18 -12.88 31.34
N LEU A 282 14.48 -12.77 30.04
CA LEU A 282 15.73 -13.31 29.47
C LEU A 282 16.98 -12.47 29.74
N ASP A 283 16.85 -11.29 30.37
CA ASP A 283 17.95 -10.44 30.88
C ASP A 283 18.33 -10.77 32.34
N LYS A 284 17.52 -11.56 33.06
CA LYS A 284 17.73 -11.89 34.48
C LYS A 284 18.81 -12.97 34.66
N ASP A 285 19.56 -12.88 35.77
CA ASP A 285 20.52 -13.91 36.24
C ASP A 285 19.89 -15.33 36.38
N SER A 286 18.56 -15.43 36.42
CA SER A 286 17.79 -16.68 36.47
C SER A 286 16.39 -16.44 35.87
N PRO A 287 16.23 -16.58 34.53
CA PRO A 287 14.97 -16.30 33.85
C PRO A 287 13.80 -17.20 34.27
N ASP A 288 12.58 -16.67 34.35
CA ASP A 288 11.37 -17.50 34.39
C ASP A 288 11.03 -18.01 32.98
N TYR A 289 11.55 -19.20 32.65
CA TYR A 289 11.28 -19.83 31.36
C TYR A 289 9.82 -20.24 31.17
N ASP A 290 9.00 -20.42 32.21
CA ASP A 290 7.57 -20.70 32.05
C ASP A 290 6.82 -19.42 31.63
N ALA A 291 7.21 -18.26 32.17
CA ALA A 291 6.75 -16.95 31.71
C ALA A 291 7.18 -16.67 30.25
N VAL A 292 8.46 -16.86 29.92
CA VAL A 292 8.99 -16.70 28.54
C VAL A 292 8.22 -17.60 27.55
N ASN A 293 8.08 -18.89 27.85
CA ASN A 293 7.37 -19.83 26.98
C ASN A 293 5.87 -19.51 26.83
N THR A 294 5.26 -18.88 27.83
CA THR A 294 3.85 -18.45 27.77
C THR A 294 3.71 -17.21 26.89
N ALA A 295 4.56 -16.20 27.11
CA ALA A 295 4.56 -14.97 26.32
C ALA A 295 4.92 -15.22 24.85
N GLN A 296 5.90 -16.10 24.58
CA GLN A 296 6.27 -16.50 23.22
C GLN A 296 5.09 -17.07 22.44
N ARG A 297 4.29 -17.95 23.05
CA ARG A 297 3.11 -18.54 22.39
C ARG A 297 2.04 -17.49 22.13
N ALA A 298 1.71 -16.67 23.13
CA ALA A 298 0.72 -15.61 22.98
C ALA A 298 1.10 -14.59 21.88
N ALA A 299 2.38 -14.20 21.79
CA ALA A 299 2.89 -13.37 20.70
C ALA A 299 2.82 -14.11 19.34
N TYR A 300 3.30 -15.35 19.26
CA TYR A 300 3.35 -16.12 18.01
C TYR A 300 1.95 -16.43 17.45
N ASP A 301 0.99 -16.79 18.30
CA ASP A 301 -0.40 -17.07 17.92
C ASP A 301 -1.07 -15.79 17.38
N MET A 302 -0.85 -14.64 18.04
CA MET A 302 -1.38 -13.35 17.59
C MET A 302 -0.74 -12.89 16.27
N LEU A 303 0.60 -12.95 16.17
CA LEU A 303 1.34 -12.64 14.95
C LEU A 303 0.95 -13.57 13.78
N SER A 304 0.51 -14.80 14.06
CA SER A 304 -0.01 -15.70 13.02
C SER A 304 -1.39 -15.27 12.53
N LYS A 305 -2.29 -14.86 13.43
CA LYS A 305 -3.59 -14.27 13.06
C LYS A 305 -3.40 -13.05 12.14
N MET A 306 -2.57 -12.10 12.56
CA MET A 306 -2.25 -10.85 11.82
C MET A 306 -1.56 -11.05 10.46
N VAL A 307 -1.19 -12.30 10.11
CA VAL A 307 -0.61 -12.67 8.81
C VAL A 307 -1.59 -13.46 7.95
N GLU A 308 -2.55 -14.17 8.56
CA GLU A 308 -3.58 -14.94 7.85
C GLU A 308 -4.77 -14.07 7.39
N GLU A 309 -5.00 -12.93 8.04
CA GLU A 309 -5.93 -11.86 7.65
C GLU A 309 -5.32 -10.93 6.59
#